data_AF-A0A8T5B769-F1
#
_entry.id   AF-A0A8T5B769-F1
#
_cell.length_a   1.000
_cell.length_b   1.000
_cell.length_c   1.000
_cell.angle_alpha   90.00
_cell.angle_beta   90.00
_cell.angle_gamma   90.00
#
_symmetry.space_group_name_H-M   'P 1'
#
loop_
_entity.id
_entity.type
_entity.pdbx_description
1 polymer ?
#
loop_
_entity_poly.entity_id
_entity_poly.type
_entity_poly.pdbx_seq_one_letter_code
_entity_poly.pdbx_strand_id
1 'polypeptide(L)'
;MFELSFALSVVGALTLILIALLQLFGVADVIIPFYWLIPYRYIFPLAMGLSGDLLISVFCGIVALVSSRRIHIFKWAVLILISGIVAGGVGGTLIVVGGLIAIIASLLG
;
A
#
# COMPACT_ATOMS: atom_id res chain seq x y z
N MET A 1 -5.87 11.30 16.05
CA MET A 1 -6.26 10.73 14.72
C MET A 1 -5.06 10.49 13.82
N PHE A 2 -4.13 11.45 13.72
CA PHE A 2 -2.90 11.28 12.91
C PHE A 2 -2.00 10.13 13.35
N GLU A 3 -1.86 9.86 14.64
CA GLU A 3 -1.06 8.73 15.15
C GLU A 3 -1.60 7.37 14.68
N LEU A 4 -2.92 7.19 14.72
CA LEU A 4 -3.58 5.97 14.26
C LEU A 4 -3.49 5.81 12.74
N SER A 5 -3.63 6.91 12.00
CA SER A 5 -3.43 6.96 10.55
C SER A 5 -1.98 6.63 10.16
N PHE A 6 -1.01 7.17 10.90
CA PHE A 6 0.41 6.86 10.73
C PHE A 6 0.68 5.38 10.99
N ALA A 7 0.20 4.85 12.11
CA ALA A 7 0.38 3.44 12.46
C ALA A 7 -0.20 2.51 11.38
N LEU A 8 -1.44 2.74 10.94
CA LEU A 8 -2.07 1.96 9.88
C LEU A 8 -1.30 2.03 8.56
N SER A 9 -0.84 3.22 8.16
CA SER A 9 -0.08 3.40 6.92
C SER A 9 1.28 2.71 6.97
N VAL A 10 1.96 2.74 8.13
CA VAL A 10 3.25 2.06 8.33
C VAL A 10 3.06 0.54 8.35
N VAL A 11 2.06 0.02 9.08
CA VAL A 11 1.77 -1.42 9.10
C VAL A 11 1.38 -1.90 7.71
N GLY A 12 0.56 -1.15 6.97
CA GLY A 12 0.21 -1.45 5.58
C GLY A 12 1.41 -1.43 4.64
N ALA A 13 2.30 -0.44 4.76
CA ALA A 13 3.52 -0.37 3.97
C ALA A 13 4.48 -1.54 4.26
N LEU A 14 4.66 -1.88 5.54
CA LEU A 14 5.51 -3.00 5.95
C LEU A 14 4.94 -4.33 5.46
N THR A 15 3.62 -4.55 5.59
CA THR A 15 2.97 -5.78 5.11
C THR A 15 3.11 -5.93 3.60
N LEU A 16 2.96 -4.87 2.79
CA LEU A 16 3.24 -4.92 1.35
C LEU A 16 4.67 -5.36 1.05
N ILE A 17 5.66 -4.75 1.72
CA ILE A 17 7.08 -5.05 1.49
C ILE A 17 7.39 -6.49 1.91
N LEU A 18 6.86 -6.95 3.04
CA LEU A 18 7.06 -8.31 3.55
C LEU A 18 6.45 -9.35 2.62
N ILE A 19 5.21 -9.12 2.16
CA ILE A 19 4.52 -10.01 1.21
C ILE A 19 5.29 -10.06 -0.11
N ALA A 20 5.74 -8.92 -0.64
CA ALA A 20 6.55 -8.88 -1.86
C ALA A 20 7.88 -9.63 -1.69
N LEU A 21 8.57 -9.50 -0.55
CA LEU A 21 9.77 -10.27 -0.25
C LEU A 21 9.48 -11.78 -0.20
N LEU A 22 8.43 -12.20 0.51
CA LEU A 22 8.02 -13.61 0.61
C LEU A 22 7.69 -14.22 -0.76
N GLN A 23 7.04 -13.44 -1.62
CA GLN A 23 6.76 -13.81 -3.00
C GLN A 23 8.04 -14.00 -3.83
N LEU A 24 9.07 -13.17 -3.60
CA LEU A 24 10.38 -13.28 -4.27
C LEU A 24 11.11 -14.58 -3.89
N PHE A 25 10.92 -15.08 -2.67
CA PHE A 25 11.44 -16.37 -2.22
C PHE A 25 10.62 -17.59 -2.68
N GLY A 26 9.59 -17.40 -3.51
CA GLY A 26 8.77 -18.50 -4.02
C GLY A 26 7.85 -19.14 -2.98
N VAL A 27 7.65 -18.50 -1.81
CA VAL A 27 6.72 -18.97 -0.76
C VAL A 27 5.25 -18.59 -1.11
N ALA A 28 5.04 -18.08 -2.32
CA ALA A 28 3.78 -17.51 -2.80
C ALA A 28 2.60 -18.51 -2.82
N ASP A 29 2.86 -19.81 -2.94
CA ASP A 29 1.82 -20.84 -2.99
C ASP A 29 1.06 -21.02 -1.66
N VAL A 30 1.55 -20.45 -0.56
CA VAL A 30 0.85 -20.48 0.74
C VAL A 30 -0.05 -19.25 0.95
N ILE A 31 0.10 -18.19 0.13
CA ILE A 31 -0.52 -16.86 0.33
C ILE A 31 -1.60 -16.57 -0.73
N ILE A 32 -2.13 -17.61 -1.39
CA ILE A 32 -3.03 -17.55 -2.55
C ILE A 32 -4.29 -16.66 -2.38
N PRO A 33 -4.99 -16.56 -1.23
CA PRO A 33 -6.20 -15.74 -1.18
C PRO A 33 -5.93 -14.22 -1.24
N PHE A 34 -4.70 -13.77 -0.91
CA PHE A 34 -4.38 -12.35 -0.83
C PHE A 34 -3.93 -11.75 -2.17
N TYR A 35 -3.50 -12.60 -3.10
CA TYR A 35 -3.03 -12.21 -4.43
C TYR A 35 -4.15 -11.73 -5.37
N TRP A 36 -5.39 -12.16 -5.12
CA TRP A 36 -6.55 -11.81 -5.95
C TRP A 36 -7.11 -10.40 -5.68
N LEU A 37 -6.75 -9.80 -4.54
CA LEU A 37 -7.20 -8.46 -4.10
C LEU A 37 -6.35 -7.32 -4.67
N ILE A 38 -5.50 -7.61 -5.64
CA ILE A 38 -4.57 -6.66 -6.22
C ILE A 38 -5.18 -6.08 -7.52
N PRO A 39 -5.65 -4.81 -7.52
CA PRO A 39 -6.43 -4.25 -8.61
C PRO A 39 -5.61 -3.95 -9.87
N TYR A 40 -4.29 -3.71 -9.74
CA TYR A 40 -3.44 -3.41 -10.90
C TYR A 40 -3.38 -4.57 -11.91
N ARG A 41 -3.63 -5.82 -11.49
CA ARG A 41 -3.61 -6.99 -12.38
C ARG A 41 -4.78 -7.00 -13.36
N TYR A 42 -5.90 -6.37 -13.01
CA TYR A 42 -7.06 -6.20 -13.89
C TYR A 42 -6.89 -5.01 -14.84
N ILE A 43 -6.08 -4.00 -14.45
CA ILE A 43 -5.86 -2.78 -15.24
C ILE A 43 -4.66 -2.92 -16.18
N PHE A 44 -3.61 -3.65 -15.75
CA PHE A 44 -2.40 -3.94 -16.53
C PHE A 44 -2.15 -5.45 -16.65
N PRO A 45 -3.05 -6.23 -17.28
CA PRO A 45 -2.83 -7.68 -17.45
C PRO A 45 -1.65 -8.03 -18.38
N LEU A 46 -1.08 -7.06 -19.10
CA LEU A 46 -0.21 -7.31 -20.26
C LEU A 46 1.25 -6.85 -20.14
N ALA A 47 1.65 -6.12 -19.10
CA ALA A 47 2.92 -5.39 -19.15
C ALA A 47 4.10 -6.06 -18.43
N MET A 48 3.87 -6.82 -17.35
CA MET A 48 4.97 -7.44 -16.63
C MET A 48 4.51 -8.77 -16.02
N GLY A 49 5.30 -9.82 -16.18
CA GLY A 49 5.09 -11.07 -15.43
C GLY A 49 5.17 -10.83 -13.91
N LEU A 50 5.01 -11.89 -13.12
CA LEU A 50 5.09 -11.93 -11.64
C LEU A 50 6.15 -11.02 -10.99
N SER A 51 7.23 -10.66 -11.70
CA SER A 51 8.29 -9.73 -11.29
C SER A 51 7.93 -8.24 -11.30
N GLY A 52 7.06 -7.76 -12.19
CA GLY A 52 6.68 -6.33 -12.22
C GLY A 52 5.72 -5.96 -11.11
N ASP A 53 4.79 -6.86 -10.84
CA ASP A 53 3.86 -6.85 -9.72
C ASP A 53 4.59 -6.64 -8.37
N LEU A 54 5.71 -7.34 -8.20
CA LEU A 54 6.60 -7.22 -7.05
C LEU A 54 7.24 -5.84 -6.92
N LEU A 55 7.84 -5.33 -8.00
CA LEU A 55 8.52 -4.04 -8.01
C LEU A 55 7.55 -2.90 -7.70
N ILE A 56 6.35 -2.94 -8.28
CA ILE A 56 5.30 -1.94 -8.03
C ILE A 56 4.87 -1.98 -6.56
N SER A 57 4.65 -3.18 -6.00
CA SER A 57 4.24 -3.36 -4.61
C SER A 57 5.29 -2.81 -3.63
N VAL A 58 6.57 -3.10 -3.87
CA VAL A 58 7.69 -2.58 -3.06
C VAL A 58 7.80 -1.06 -3.21
N PHE A 59 7.70 -0.54 -4.43
CA PHE A 59 7.78 0.89 -4.69
C PHE A 59 6.64 1.65 -4.00
N CYS A 60 5.39 1.18 -4.13
CA CYS A 60 4.24 1.76 -3.43
C CYS A 60 4.38 1.67 -1.91
N GLY A 61 4.91 0.56 -1.39
CA GLY A 61 5.22 0.41 0.04
C GLY A 61 6.23 1.45 0.51
N ILE A 62 7.34 1.65 -0.20
CA ILE A 62 8.35 2.67 0.11
C ILE A 62 7.74 4.08 0.05
N VAL A 63 6.99 4.39 -1.00
CA VAL A 63 6.31 5.69 -1.14
C VAL A 63 5.36 5.94 0.02
N ALA A 64 4.56 4.94 0.43
CA ALA A 64 3.67 5.04 1.58
C ALA A 64 4.44 5.28 2.89
N LEU A 65 5.59 4.62 3.07
CA LEU A 65 6.43 4.72 4.27
C LEU A 65 7.16 6.07 4.38
N VAL A 66 7.60 6.64 3.25
CA VAL A 66 8.17 7.99 3.20
C VAL A 66 7.08 9.04 3.43
N SER A 67 5.92 8.85 2.80
CA SER A 67 4.81 9.80 2.86
C SER A 67 4.14 9.82 4.24
N SER A 68 4.12 8.71 4.96
CA SER A 68 3.53 8.62 6.31
C SER A 68 4.17 9.58 7.31
N ARG A 69 5.47 9.90 7.15
CA ARG A 69 6.15 10.90 8.00
C ARG A 69 5.62 12.33 7.83
N ARG A 70 4.92 12.61 6.72
CA ARG A 70 4.37 13.94 6.40
C ARG A 70 2.85 13.91 6.29
N ILE A 71 2.20 12.95 6.96
CA ILE A 71 0.78 12.67 6.81
C ILE A 71 -0.14 13.82 7.24
N HIS A 72 0.36 14.76 8.04
CA HIS A 72 -0.34 15.98 8.43
C HIS A 72 -0.59 16.95 7.27
N ILE A 73 0.17 16.82 6.17
CA ILE A 73 0.01 17.67 5.00
C ILE A 73 -0.91 16.96 4.01
N PHE A 74 -2.01 17.63 3.63
CA PHE A 74 -3.04 17.07 2.73
C PHE A 74 -2.48 16.42 1.45
N LYS A 75 -1.51 17.07 0.79
CA LYS A 75 -0.88 16.55 -0.44
C LYS A 75 -0.25 15.16 -0.24
N TRP A 76 0.34 14.91 0.92
CA TRP A 76 0.97 13.64 1.26
C TRP A 76 -0.06 12.58 1.63
N ALA A 77 -1.15 12.96 2.30
CA ALA A 77 -2.26 12.05 2.59
C ALA A 77 -2.92 11.54 1.29
N VAL A 78 -3.08 12.41 0.28
CA VAL A 78 -3.55 12.01 -1.06
C VAL A 78 -2.57 11.05 -1.74
N LEU A 79 -1.26 11.31 -1.66
CA LEU A 79 -0.23 10.41 -2.20
C LEU A 79 -0.28 9.01 -1.58
N ILE A 80 -0.46 8.92 -0.25
CA ILE A 80 -0.64 7.65 0.47
C ILE A 80 -1.88 6.91 -0.03
N LEU A 81 -2.98 7.64 -0.23
CA LEU A 81 -4.23 7.04 -0.68
C LEU A 81 -4.07 6.47 -2.10
N ILE A 82 -3.43 7.21 -3.00
CA ILE A 82 -3.12 6.74 -4.36
C ILE A 82 -2.20 5.52 -4.31
N SER A 83 -1.12 5.55 -3.51
CA SER A 83 -0.19 4.42 -3.44
C SER A 83 -0.84 3.16 -2.87
N GLY A 84 -1.76 3.30 -1.91
CA GLY A 84 -2.54 2.19 -1.37
C GLY A 84 -3.51 1.57 -2.39
N ILE A 85 -4.23 2.40 -3.15
CA ILE A 85 -5.12 1.93 -4.23
C ILE A 85 -4.31 1.22 -5.31
N VAL A 86 -3.18 1.81 -5.72
CA VAL A 86 -2.32 1.23 -6.75
C VAL A 86 -1.75 -0.09 -6.26
N ALA A 87 -1.21 -0.18 -5.04
CA ALA A 87 -0.62 -1.42 -4.52
C ALA A 87 -1.64 -2.55 -4.35
N GLY A 88 -2.85 -2.23 -3.85
CA GLY A 88 -3.87 -3.23 -3.56
C GLY A 88 -3.49 -4.23 -2.47
N GLY A 89 -4.27 -5.31 -2.38
CA GLY A 89 -4.10 -6.33 -1.34
C GLY A 89 -4.34 -5.79 0.08
N VAL A 90 -4.04 -6.62 1.08
CA VAL A 90 -4.28 -6.27 2.50
C VAL A 90 -3.39 -5.11 2.97
N GLY A 91 -2.15 -5.06 2.51
CA GLY A 91 -1.26 -3.95 2.84
C GLY A 91 -1.73 -2.64 2.20
N GLY A 92 -2.19 -2.68 0.95
CA GLY A 92 -2.77 -1.52 0.27
C GLY A 92 -4.06 -1.02 0.93
N THR A 93 -4.96 -1.91 1.37
CA THR A 93 -6.20 -1.50 2.07
C THR A 93 -5.89 -0.83 3.40
N LEU A 94 -4.93 -1.33 4.18
CA LEU A 94 -4.48 -0.68 5.42
C LEU A 94 -3.92 0.73 5.15
N ILE A 95 -3.16 0.89 4.06
CA ILE A 95 -2.64 2.20 3.62
C ILE A 95 -3.80 3.13 3.24
N VAL A 96 -4.80 2.65 2.49
CA VAL A 96 -5.96 3.45 2.09
C VAL A 96 -6.77 3.91 3.30
N VAL A 97 -7.03 3.01 4.26
CA VAL A 97 -7.73 3.36 5.51
C VAL A 97 -6.92 4.39 6.30
N GLY A 98 -5.61 4.19 6.42
CA GLY A 98 -4.71 5.17 7.03
C GLY A 98 -4.79 6.55 6.35
N GLY A 99 -4.68 6.60 5.03
CA GLY A 99 -4.79 7.83 4.23
C GLY A 99 -6.14 8.53 4.36
N LEU A 100 -7.24 7.79 4.35
CA LEU A 100 -8.59 8.33 4.56
C LEU A 100 -8.73 9.00 5.93
N ILE A 101 -8.24 8.35 6.99
CA ILE A 101 -8.29 8.90 8.35
C ILE A 101 -7.45 10.19 8.43
N ALA A 102 -6.31 10.25 7.75
CA ALA A 102 -5.51 11.47 7.68
C ALA A 102 -6.20 12.62 6.94
N ILE A 103 -6.89 12.33 5.84
CA ILE A 103 -7.66 13.32 5.10
C ILE A 103 -8.79 13.86 5.97
N ILE A 104 -9.55 12.97 6.64
CA ILE A 104 -10.62 13.37 7.55
C ILE A 104 -10.07 14.22 8.69
N ALA A 105 -8.96 13.81 9.31
CA ALA A 105 -8.31 14.58 10.36
C ALA A 105 -7.85 15.97 9.87
N SER A 106 -7.26 16.05 8.67
CA SER A 106 -6.85 17.33 8.06
C SER A 106 -8.02 18.26 7.73
N LEU A 107 -9.23 17.72 7.51
CA LEU A 107 -10.43 18.52 7.26
C LEU A 107 -11.11 18.96 8.56
N LEU A 108 -10.92 18.24 9.66
CA LEU A 108 -11.52 18.51 10.96
C LEU A 108 -10.67 19.43 11.85
N GLY A 109 -9.36 19.55 11.61
CA GLY A 109 -8.44 20.44 12.33
C GLY A 109 -7.33 19.68 13.05
#